data_AF-A0A2E9ZHL3-F1
#
_entry.id   AF-A0A2E9ZHL3-F1
#
_cell.length_a   1.000
_cell.length_b   1.000
_cell.length_c   1.000
_cell.angle_alpha   90.00
_cell.angle_beta   90.00
_cell.angle_gamma   90.00
#
_symmetry.space_group_name_H-M   'P 1'
#
loop_
_entity.id
_entity.type
_entity.pdbx_description
1 polymer ?
#
loop_
_entity_poly.entity_id
_entity_poly.type
_entity_poly.pdbx_seq_one_letter_code
_entity_poly.pdbx_strand_id
1 'polypeptide(L)'
;MNTLSQANISQGKGLSGYQIVANGTVEDFLDSIFPLNGASHGDVLQYRIYLMSLVAHLKTGLCVGLLNPGQFSDYDGEKENPSSIVLGNSEQQIELQL
;
A
#
# COMPACT_ATOMS: atom_id res chain seq x y z
N MET A 1 6.07 -52.30 3.76
CA MET A 1 7.48 -51.86 3.65
C MET A 1 7.49 -50.35 3.49
N ASN A 2 8.00 -49.65 4.49
CA ASN A 2 8.30 -48.22 4.46
C ASN A 2 9.45 -47.93 3.47
N THR A 3 9.42 -46.79 2.79
CA THR A 3 10.51 -45.80 2.82
C THR A 3 10.10 -44.53 2.08
N LEU A 4 9.85 -43.50 2.88
CA LEU A 4 9.96 -42.10 2.51
C LEU A 4 11.44 -41.79 2.21
N SER A 5 11.74 -41.17 1.08
CA SER A 5 13.00 -40.43 0.85
C SER A 5 12.73 -39.35 -0.21
N GLN A 6 12.32 -38.16 0.23
CA GLN A 6 13.18 -36.96 0.32
C GLN A 6 13.49 -36.36 -1.07
N ALA A 7 12.76 -35.33 -1.51
CA ALA A 7 12.93 -33.91 -1.13
C ALA A 7 14.24 -33.32 -1.66
N ASN A 8 14.14 -32.47 -2.68
CA ASN A 8 15.05 -31.34 -2.85
C ASN A 8 14.38 -30.23 -3.67
N ILE A 9 13.64 -29.37 -2.98
CA ILE A 9 13.41 -28.00 -3.46
C ILE A 9 14.08 -27.12 -2.41
N SER A 10 15.36 -26.89 -2.64
CA SER A 10 16.15 -25.95 -1.86
C SER A 10 15.97 -24.55 -2.45
N GLN A 11 15.84 -23.57 -1.55
CA GLN A 11 15.89 -22.12 -1.74
C GLN A 11 14.55 -21.45 -2.11
N GLY A 12 13.95 -20.59 -1.28
CA GLY A 12 14.38 -20.03 -0.01
C GLY A 12 13.26 -19.21 0.63
N LYS A 13 13.31 -19.15 1.97
CA LYS A 13 12.79 -18.11 2.89
C LYS A 13 11.42 -17.49 2.52
N GLY A 14 10.41 -17.90 3.30
CA GLY A 14 9.02 -17.61 3.06
C GLY A 14 8.61 -16.14 3.08
N LEU A 15 7.58 -15.88 2.29
CA LEU A 15 6.61 -14.84 2.55
C LEU A 15 5.24 -15.55 2.52
N SER A 16 4.68 -15.68 3.72
CA SER A 16 3.35 -16.21 4.01
C SER A 16 2.30 -15.43 3.22
N GLY A 17 1.27 -16.16 2.76
CA GLY A 17 0.14 -15.73 1.95
C GLY A 17 -0.14 -14.24 1.88
N TYR A 18 -0.03 -13.68 0.68
CA TYR A 18 -0.84 -12.53 0.31
C TYR A 18 -1.71 -12.96 -0.86
N GLN A 19 -2.94 -13.35 -0.51
CA GLN A 19 -4.04 -13.40 -1.45
C GLN A 19 -4.26 -11.93 -1.85
N ILE A 20 -3.67 -11.48 -2.98
CA ILE A 20 -4.04 -10.19 -3.57
C ILE A 20 -5.46 -10.39 -4.08
N VAL A 21 -6.43 -10.16 -3.20
CA VAL A 21 -7.83 -10.10 -3.56
C VAL A 21 -8.01 -8.80 -4.32
N ALA A 22 -7.97 -8.89 -5.65
CA ALA A 22 -8.54 -7.88 -6.53
C ALA A 22 -10.05 -7.84 -6.27
N ASN A 23 -10.47 -7.19 -5.19
CA ASN A 23 -11.84 -6.78 -4.96
C ASN A 23 -11.93 -5.29 -5.36
N GLY A 24 -13.00 -4.87 -6.01
CA GLY A 24 -13.27 -3.44 -6.25
C GLY A 24 -13.47 -2.73 -4.91
N THR A 25 -12.38 -2.20 -4.37
CA THR A 25 -12.25 -1.74 -2.98
C THR A 25 -11.92 -0.25 -2.96
N VAL A 26 -11.94 0.38 -1.78
CA VAL A 26 -11.66 1.81 -1.49
C VAL A 26 -10.48 2.39 -2.29
N GLU A 27 -9.54 1.56 -2.71
CA GLU A 27 -8.41 1.86 -3.59
C GLU A 27 -8.79 2.44 -4.96
N ASP A 28 -9.86 1.95 -5.60
CA ASP A 28 -10.37 2.48 -6.89
C ASP A 28 -10.99 3.87 -6.69
N PHE A 29 -11.69 4.06 -5.57
CA PHE A 29 -12.23 5.37 -5.18
C PHE A 29 -11.10 6.37 -4.88
N LEU A 30 -10.04 5.91 -4.20
CA LEU A 30 -8.83 6.70 -3.99
C LEU A 30 -8.14 7.04 -5.30
N ASP A 31 -8.01 6.10 -6.24
CA ASP A 31 -7.39 6.37 -7.55
C ASP A 31 -8.14 7.47 -8.33
N SER A 32 -9.47 7.49 -8.20
CA SER A 32 -10.34 8.47 -8.84
C SER A 32 -10.22 9.89 -8.25
N ILE A 33 -10.02 10.02 -6.93
CA ILE A 33 -10.03 11.33 -6.22
C ILE A 33 -8.61 11.81 -5.87
N PHE A 34 -7.72 10.86 -5.57
CA PHE A 34 -6.38 11.03 -5.06
C PHE A 34 -5.38 10.16 -5.85
N PRO A 35 -5.25 10.38 -7.17
CA PRO A 35 -4.38 9.53 -8.01
C PRO A 35 -2.92 9.56 -7.54
N LEU A 36 -2.29 8.38 -7.52
CA LEU A 36 -0.85 8.26 -7.29
C LEU A 36 -0.08 8.60 -8.58
N ASN A 37 1.18 9.02 -8.42
CA ASN A 37 2.03 9.37 -9.54
C ASN A 37 2.47 8.13 -10.34
N GLY A 38 1.67 7.75 -11.35
CA GLY A 38 1.97 6.65 -12.26
C GLY A 38 1.75 5.25 -11.67
N ALA A 39 0.94 5.14 -10.61
CA ALA A 39 0.57 3.86 -10.02
C ALA A 39 -0.86 3.92 -9.48
N SER A 40 -1.36 2.77 -9.03
CA SER A 40 -2.68 2.66 -8.43
C SER A 40 -2.60 2.18 -6.99
N HIS A 41 -3.54 2.61 -6.16
CA HIS A 41 -3.58 2.25 -4.74
C HIS A 41 -3.67 0.73 -4.52
N GLY A 42 -4.26 -0.01 -5.47
CA GLY A 42 -4.38 -1.47 -5.45
C GLY A 42 -3.06 -2.25 -5.55
N ASP A 43 -1.97 -1.61 -5.99
CA ASP A 43 -0.65 -2.24 -6.11
C ASP A 43 0.28 -1.89 -4.95
N VAL A 44 -0.23 -1.17 -3.95
CA VAL A 44 0.54 -0.68 -2.80
C VAL A 44 0.65 -1.77 -1.75
N LEU A 45 1.88 -2.07 -1.34
CA LEU A 45 2.17 -2.97 -0.22
C LEU A 45 2.16 -2.23 1.12
N GLN A 46 2.60 -0.98 1.15
CA GLN A 46 2.74 -0.21 2.38
C GLN A 46 2.69 1.29 2.11
N TYR A 47 2.01 2.01 2.99
CA TYR A 47 2.00 3.46 3.00
C TYR A 47 2.96 4.02 4.04
N ARG A 48 3.63 5.13 3.73
CA ARG A 48 4.57 5.83 4.60
C ARG A 48 4.43 7.33 4.43
N ILE A 49 4.75 8.10 5.44
CA ILE A 49 4.82 9.56 5.36
C ILE A 49 6.28 9.97 5.19
N TYR A 50 6.59 10.66 4.10
CA TYR A 50 7.92 11.20 3.82
C TYR A 50 7.82 12.66 3.39
N LEU A 51 8.64 13.53 3.99
CA LEU A 51 8.64 14.98 3.71
C LEU A 51 7.24 15.61 3.72
N MET A 52 6.39 15.21 4.67
CA MET A 52 5.02 15.72 4.81
C MET A 52 4.11 15.38 3.61
N SER A 53 4.42 14.28 2.93
CA SER A 53 3.61 13.71 1.85
C SER A 53 3.47 12.21 2.04
N LEU A 54 2.33 11.66 1.63
CA LEU A 54 2.13 10.22 1.61
C LEU A 54 2.90 9.59 0.45
N VAL A 55 3.66 8.54 0.78
CA VAL A 55 4.44 7.70 -0.12
C VAL A 55 3.92 6.28 -0.03
N ALA A 56 3.45 5.79 -1.16
CA ALA A 56 3.02 4.42 -1.35
C ALA A 56 4.18 3.57 -1.90
N HIS A 57 4.49 2.48 -1.22
CA HIS A 57 5.49 1.51 -1.63
C HIS A 57 4.80 0.39 -2.42
N LEU A 58 5.11 0.29 -3.70
CA LEU A 58 4.52 -0.67 -4.62
C LEU A 58 5.18 -2.03 -4.49
N LYS A 59 4.47 -3.08 -4.93
CA LYS A 59 5.03 -4.44 -5.03
C LYS A 59 6.27 -4.56 -5.92
N THR A 60 6.46 -3.62 -6.83
CA THR A 60 7.63 -3.53 -7.72
C THR A 60 8.90 -3.04 -7.01
N GLY A 61 8.78 -2.57 -5.76
CA GLY A 61 9.85 -1.92 -5.01
C GLY A 61 9.97 -0.43 -5.30
N LEU A 62 9.09 0.13 -6.14
CA LEU A 62 9.02 1.56 -6.40
C LEU A 62 8.22 2.27 -5.32
N CYS A 63 8.69 3.45 -4.92
CA CYS A 63 7.97 4.35 -4.04
C CYS A 63 7.36 5.48 -4.87
N VAL A 64 6.05 5.65 -4.79
CA VAL A 64 5.32 6.72 -5.48
C VAL A 64 4.56 7.56 -4.48
N GLY A 65 4.51 8.87 -4.69
CA GLY A 65 3.67 9.77 -3.91
C GLY A 65 2.31 9.98 -4.57
N LEU A 66 1.44 10.74 -3.89
CA LEU A 66 0.30 11.36 -4.58
C LEU A 66 0.79 12.25 -5.72
N LEU A 67 0.00 12.30 -6.79
CA LEU A 67 0.22 13.25 -7.88
C LEU A 67 0.20 14.69 -7.35
N ASN A 68 -0.71 14.99 -6.42
CA ASN A 68 -0.86 16.29 -5.79
C ASN A 68 -0.58 16.20 -4.28
N PRO A 69 0.63 16.57 -3.81
CA PRO A 69 1.00 16.41 -2.40
C PRO A 69 0.15 17.27 -1.45
N GLY A 70 -0.47 18.35 -1.93
CA GLY A 70 -1.38 19.19 -1.16
C GLY A 70 -2.72 18.53 -0.82
N GLN A 71 -2.98 17.33 -1.34
CA GLN A 71 -4.15 16.54 -0.96
C GLN A 71 -3.96 15.76 0.34
N PHE A 72 -2.72 15.65 0.82
CA PHE A 72 -2.43 15.06 2.11
C PHE A 72 -2.65 16.11 3.20
N SER A 73 -3.57 15.84 4.12
CA SER A 73 -3.88 16.75 5.22
C SER A 73 -3.12 16.35 6.48
N ASP A 74 -3.33 15.12 6.93
CA ASP A 74 -2.79 14.64 8.21
C ASP A 74 -2.61 13.11 8.23
N TYR A 75 -1.99 12.60 9.28
CA TYR A 75 -1.87 11.17 9.53
C TYR A 75 -1.88 10.91 11.03
N ASP A 76 -2.26 9.69 11.40
CA ASP A 76 -2.21 9.17 12.75
C ASP A 76 -1.27 7.95 12.81
N GLY A 77 -0.61 7.75 13.96
CA GLY A 77 0.36 6.68 14.17
C GLY A 77 1.79 7.04 13.76
N GLU A 78 2.56 6.04 13.31
CA GLU A 78 3.97 6.20 12.98
C GLU A 78 4.20 6.60 11.52
N LYS A 79 5.27 7.35 11.25
CA LYS A 79 5.59 7.80 9.88
C LYS A 79 5.85 6.63 8.92
N GLU A 80 6.46 5.57 9.45
CA GLU A 80 6.80 4.36 8.68
C GLU A 80 5.65 3.37 8.58
N ASN A 81 4.66 3.48 9.47
CA ASN A 81 3.46 2.67 9.55
C ASN A 81 2.31 3.52 10.12
N PRO A 82 1.74 4.43 9.31
CA PRO A 82 0.63 5.23 9.76
C PRO A 82 -0.56 4.29 10.01
N SER A 83 -1.26 4.50 11.13
CA SER A 83 -2.48 3.74 11.45
C SER A 83 -3.69 4.30 10.69
N SER A 84 -3.71 5.61 10.50
CA SER A 84 -4.69 6.29 9.66
C SER A 84 -4.04 7.43 8.88
N ILE A 85 -4.60 7.75 7.72
CA ILE A 85 -4.15 8.82 6.83
C ILE A 85 -5.36 9.64 6.45
N VAL A 86 -5.26 10.95 6.61
CA VAL A 86 -6.31 11.89 6.22
C VAL A 86 -5.91 12.56 4.92
N LEU A 87 -6.70 12.31 3.88
CA LEU A 87 -6.57 12.96 2.58
C LEU A 87 -7.74 13.92 2.40
N GLY A 88 -7.42 15.18 2.11
CA GLY A 88 -8.39 16.25 1.93
C GLY A 88 -8.09 17.01 0.66
N ASN A 89 -9.12 17.23 -0.15
CA ASN A 89 -9.10 18.22 -1.21
C ASN A 89 -10.05 19.39 -0.84
N SER A 90 -10.17 20.39 -1.70
CA SER A 90 -10.98 21.59 -1.41
C SER A 90 -12.47 21.32 -1.16
N GLU A 91 -13.00 20.16 -1.55
CA GLU A 91 -14.42 19.83 -1.44
C GLU A 91 -14.72 18.60 -0.57
N GLN A 92 -13.75 17.71 -0.38
CA GLN A 92 -13.94 16.42 0.29
C GLN A 92 -12.71 16.04 1.11
N GLN A 93 -12.95 15.60 2.34
CA GLN A 93 -11.95 14.99 3.20
C GLN A 93 -12.35 13.54 3.48
N ILE A 94 -11.38 12.65 3.34
CA ILE A 94 -11.51 11.24 3.63
C ILE A 94 -10.43 10.83 4.63
N GLU A 95 -10.80 9.93 5.52
CA GLU A 95 -9.86 9.25 6.40
C GLU A 95 -9.72 7.82 5.90
N LEU A 96 -8.48 7.39 5.72
CA LEU A 96 -8.13 6.05 5.32
C LEU A 96 -7.50 5.33 6.51
N GLN A 97 -8.11 4.25 6.94
CA GLN A 97 -7.62 3.42 8.03
C GLN A 97 -6.87 2.20 7.44
N LEU A 98 -5.63 1.99 7.86
CA LEU A 98 -4.69 1.01 7.29
C LEU A 98 -4.58 -0.29 8.09
#